data_AF-A0A7W1N281-F1
#
_entry.id   AF-A0A7W1N281-F1
#
_cell.length_a   1.000
_cell.length_b   1.000
_cell.length_c   1.000
_cell.angle_alpha   90.00
_cell.angle_beta   90.00
_cell.angle_gamma   90.00
#
_symmetry.space_group_name_H-M   'P 1'
#
loop_
_entity.id
_entity.type
_entity.pdbx_description
1 polymer ?
#
loop_
_entity_poly.entity_id
_entity_poly.type
_entity_poly.pdbx_seq_one_letter_code
_entity_poly.pdbx_strand_id
1 'polypeptide(L)'
;MSRPWITALACAFAVLTVTANSFAAAPKHGATYEGSLFASGTAALTKTVRLTVAASGKTGRVTWICGSGRAHNTLQFAITSAGTFKAYSNTGSLTVWSFVGRFVTPTTARAVLHLNATCDGKGGALNLALHS
;
A
#
# COMPACT_ATOMS: atom_id res chain seq x y z
N MET A 1 -43.90 45.87 -36.67
CA MET A 1 -43.46 44.68 -37.43
C MET A 1 -42.93 43.65 -36.45
N SER A 2 -43.31 42.40 -36.65
CA SER A 2 -43.40 41.32 -35.67
C SER A 2 -42.46 40.15 -35.98
N ARG A 3 -41.97 39.47 -34.92
CA ARG A 3 -41.50 38.05 -34.83
C ARG A 3 -40.08 37.71 -35.37
N PRO A 4 -39.43 36.58 -34.98
CA PRO A 4 -39.62 35.65 -33.83
C PRO A 4 -38.33 35.02 -33.20
N TRP A 5 -38.52 34.44 -31.99
CA TRP A 5 -38.07 33.12 -31.47
C TRP A 5 -36.60 32.62 -31.39
N ILE A 6 -36.23 32.27 -30.15
CA ILE A 6 -35.70 30.97 -29.64
C ILE A 6 -34.45 30.38 -30.32
N THR A 7 -33.36 30.22 -29.56
CA THR A 7 -32.74 28.88 -29.37
C THR A 7 -31.88 28.83 -28.12
N ALA A 8 -32.39 28.12 -27.11
CA ALA A 8 -31.60 27.55 -26.03
C ALA A 8 -30.70 26.44 -26.61
N LEU A 9 -29.42 26.41 -26.22
CA LEU A 9 -28.61 25.20 -26.35
C LEU A 9 -27.77 25.03 -25.08
N ALA A 10 -28.38 24.35 -24.12
CA ALA A 10 -27.70 23.82 -22.95
C ALA A 10 -26.88 22.59 -23.39
N CYS A 11 -25.60 22.79 -23.68
CA CYS A 11 -24.65 21.67 -23.76
C CYS A 11 -24.21 21.28 -22.35
N ALA A 12 -25.05 20.51 -21.67
CA ALA A 12 -24.67 19.80 -20.46
C ALA A 12 -23.68 18.69 -20.83
N PHE A 13 -22.38 18.99 -20.73
CA PHE A 13 -21.33 17.97 -20.75
C PHE A 13 -21.42 17.17 -19.44
N ALA A 14 -22.16 16.07 -19.47
CA ALA A 14 -22.11 15.05 -18.44
C ALA A 14 -20.74 14.35 -18.54
N VAL A 15 -19.76 14.85 -17.77
CA VAL A 15 -18.49 14.16 -17.57
C VAL A 15 -18.80 12.91 -16.73
N LEU A 16 -18.94 11.76 -17.38
CA LEU A 16 -18.93 10.47 -16.72
C LEU A 16 -17.54 10.29 -16.08
N THR A 17 -17.43 10.62 -14.79
CA THR A 17 -16.28 10.25 -13.97
C THR A 17 -16.35 8.74 -13.71
N VAL A 18 -15.77 7.96 -14.62
CA VAL A 18 -15.47 6.55 -14.36
C VAL A 18 -14.47 6.52 -13.20
N THR A 19 -14.98 6.33 -11.99
CA THR A 19 -14.16 5.99 -10.83
C THR A 19 -13.61 4.59 -11.07
N ALA A 20 -12.40 4.52 -11.63
CA ALA A 20 -11.71 3.27 -11.82
C ALA A 20 -11.49 2.62 -10.44
N ASN A 21 -12.39 1.72 -10.07
CA ASN A 21 -12.18 0.78 -8.99
C ASN A 21 -11.00 -0.10 -9.40
N SER A 22 -9.79 0.32 -9.04
CA SER A 22 -8.60 -0.51 -9.22
C SER A 22 -8.79 -1.76 -8.38
N PHE A 23 -9.21 -2.84 -9.03
CA PHE A 23 -9.18 -4.16 -8.44
C PHE A 23 -7.73 -4.46 -8.06
N ALA A 24 -7.57 -5.08 -6.88
CA ALA A 24 -6.25 -5.50 -6.46
C ALA A 24 -5.74 -6.57 -7.44
N ALA A 25 -4.47 -6.45 -7.85
CA ALA A 25 -3.86 -7.29 -8.88
C ALA A 25 -3.22 -8.53 -8.26
N ALA A 26 -3.00 -9.58 -9.05
CA ALA A 26 -2.15 -10.69 -8.60
C ALA A 26 -0.68 -10.25 -8.52
N PRO A 27 0.08 -10.66 -7.50
CA PRO A 27 1.51 -10.38 -7.44
C PRO A 27 2.32 -11.19 -8.45
N LYS A 28 3.54 -10.75 -8.73
CA LYS A 28 4.57 -11.58 -9.36
C LYS A 28 5.03 -12.64 -8.34
N HIS A 29 4.99 -13.90 -8.74
CA HIS A 29 5.39 -15.02 -7.90
C HIS A 29 6.91 -15.02 -7.66
N GLY A 30 7.33 -15.36 -6.44
CA GLY A 30 8.75 -15.42 -6.08
C GLY A 30 9.46 -14.06 -6.11
N ALA A 31 8.72 -12.97 -6.15
CA ALA A 31 9.26 -11.63 -6.29
C ALA A 31 9.52 -10.95 -4.95
N THR A 32 10.45 -10.00 -4.96
CA THR A 32 10.67 -9.06 -3.86
C THR A 32 10.24 -7.68 -4.29
N TYR A 33 9.57 -6.96 -3.40
CA TYR A 33 9.16 -5.57 -3.56
C TYR A 33 9.80 -4.75 -2.45
N GLU A 34 10.23 -3.54 -2.75
CA GLU A 34 10.89 -2.67 -1.80
C GLU A 34 10.34 -1.25 -1.87
N GLY A 35 10.36 -0.57 -0.73
CA GLY A 35 9.99 0.84 -0.62
C GLY A 35 10.41 1.37 0.75
N SER A 36 10.36 2.69 0.88
CA SER A 36 10.83 3.37 2.08
C SER A 36 9.78 4.29 2.65
N LEU A 37 9.67 4.29 3.98
CA LEU A 37 8.97 5.33 4.72
C LEU A 37 9.99 6.35 5.19
N PHE A 38 9.87 7.57 4.70
CA PHE A 38 10.60 8.70 5.22
C PHE A 38 9.73 9.37 6.28
N ALA A 39 10.19 9.35 7.53
CA ALA A 39 9.54 10.13 8.57
C ALA A 39 9.94 11.61 8.41
N SER A 40 9.02 12.52 8.70
CA SER A 40 9.29 13.94 8.88
C SER A 40 9.34 14.28 10.39
N GLY A 41 10.31 15.11 10.79
CA GLY A 41 10.50 15.59 12.17
C GLY A 41 11.89 15.30 12.76
N THR A 42 12.14 15.80 13.97
CA THR A 42 13.46 15.85 14.65
C THR A 42 14.03 14.50 15.11
N ALA A 43 13.21 13.44 15.17
CA ALA A 43 13.63 12.06 15.50
C ALA A 43 13.23 11.05 14.41
N ALA A 44 13.12 11.52 13.16
CA ALA A 44 12.66 10.73 12.03
C ALA A 44 13.66 9.63 11.66
N LEU A 45 13.23 8.36 11.74
CA LEU A 45 13.98 7.23 11.20
C LEU A 45 13.43 6.86 9.83
N THR A 46 14.31 6.85 8.82
CA THR A 46 14.03 6.20 7.53
C THR A 46 13.79 4.72 7.77
N LYS A 47 12.73 4.19 7.17
CA LYS A 47 12.36 2.78 7.32
C LYS A 47 12.34 2.11 5.95
N THR A 48 13.21 1.14 5.74
CA THR A 48 13.20 0.31 4.54
C THR A 48 12.26 -0.85 4.76
N VAL A 49 11.35 -1.08 3.83
CA VAL A 49 10.36 -2.15 3.89
C VAL A 49 10.52 -3.02 2.66
N ARG A 50 10.72 -4.32 2.89
CA ARG A 50 10.86 -5.34 1.87
C ARG A 50 9.74 -6.36 2.01
N LEU A 51 8.96 -6.54 0.95
CA LEU A 51 7.92 -7.55 0.84
C LEU A 51 8.38 -8.64 -0.13
N THR A 52 8.58 -9.85 0.36
CA THR A 52 8.87 -11.02 -0.48
C THR A 52 7.63 -11.87 -0.63
N VAL A 53 7.23 -12.16 -1.87
CA VAL A 53 6.12 -13.03 -2.23
C VAL A 53 6.68 -14.43 -2.49
N ALA A 54 6.06 -15.46 -1.91
CA ALA A 54 6.47 -16.84 -2.15
C ALA A 54 6.26 -17.26 -3.61
N ALA A 55 6.95 -18.31 -4.06
CA ALA A 55 6.80 -18.85 -5.41
C ALA A 55 5.34 -19.30 -5.73
N SER A 56 4.55 -19.60 -4.71
CA SER A 56 3.13 -19.94 -4.86
C SER A 56 2.23 -18.73 -5.11
N GLY A 57 2.69 -17.50 -4.84
CA GLY A 57 1.88 -16.29 -4.88
C GLY A 57 0.88 -16.13 -3.72
N LYS A 58 0.75 -17.14 -2.85
CA LYS A 58 -0.30 -17.20 -1.80
C LYS A 58 0.15 -16.68 -0.44
N THR A 59 1.44 -16.51 -0.23
CA THR A 59 2.00 -16.02 1.03
C THR A 59 3.03 -14.93 0.76
N GLY A 60 3.10 -13.98 1.69
CA GLY A 60 4.08 -12.93 1.72
C GLY A 60 4.85 -12.94 3.03
N ARG A 61 6.08 -12.42 2.99
CA ARG A 61 6.85 -12.04 4.18
C ARG A 61 7.23 -10.57 4.03
N VAL A 62 6.86 -9.75 4.99
CA VAL A 62 7.39 -8.39 5.10
C VAL A 62 8.54 -8.37 6.08
N THR A 63 9.59 -7.67 5.72
CA THR A 63 10.76 -7.35 6.54
C THR A 63 10.90 -5.84 6.57
N TRP A 64 11.14 -5.25 7.74
CA TRP A 64 11.45 -3.82 7.82
C TRP A 64 12.61 -3.53 8.76
N ILE A 65 13.29 -2.43 8.46
CA ILE A 65 14.50 -1.94 9.12
C ILE A 65 14.28 -0.48 9.47
N CYS A 66 14.71 -0.05 10.66
CA CYS A 66 14.56 1.33 11.11
C CYS A 66 15.91 1.97 11.36
N GLY A 67 16.30 2.91 10.50
CA GLY A 67 17.63 3.51 10.49
C GLY A 67 18.74 2.50 10.18
N SER A 68 19.99 2.90 10.45
CA SER A 68 21.16 2.02 10.40
C SER A 68 21.39 1.37 11.77
N GLY A 69 21.65 0.05 11.81
CA GLY A 69 22.10 -0.65 13.00
C GLY A 69 21.02 -1.33 13.88
N ARG A 70 19.73 -1.21 13.54
CA ARG A 70 18.66 -1.95 14.23
C ARG A 70 18.37 -3.29 13.56
N ALA A 71 18.07 -4.31 14.37
CA ALA A 71 17.69 -5.63 13.87
C ALA A 71 16.42 -5.55 13.00
N HIS A 72 16.37 -6.41 11.99
CA HIS A 72 15.22 -6.50 11.10
C HIS A 72 14.04 -7.13 11.83
N ASN A 73 12.85 -6.58 11.61
CA ASN A 73 11.62 -7.20 12.06
C ASN A 73 10.93 -7.87 10.88
N THR A 74 10.24 -8.99 11.12
CA THR A 74 9.59 -9.74 10.05
C THR A 74 8.20 -10.22 10.43
N LEU A 75 7.32 -10.33 9.44
CA LEU A 75 6.00 -10.94 9.56
C LEU A 75 5.66 -11.72 8.30
N GLN A 76 5.04 -12.89 8.47
CA GLN A 76 4.46 -13.66 7.39
C GLN A 76 2.94 -13.51 7.37
N PHE A 77 2.34 -13.60 6.20
CA PHE A 77 0.91 -13.47 6.01
C PHE A 77 0.43 -14.14 4.73
N ALA A 78 -0.87 -14.42 4.68
CA ALA A 78 -1.54 -14.88 3.47
C ALA A 78 -1.81 -13.70 2.52
N ILE A 79 -1.71 -13.96 1.23
CA ILE A 79 -2.14 -13.08 0.15
C ILE A 79 -3.42 -13.71 -0.41
N THR A 80 -4.52 -12.95 -0.37
CA THR A 80 -5.80 -13.40 -0.93
C THR A 80 -5.69 -13.58 -2.45
N SER A 81 -6.59 -14.33 -3.07
CA SER A 81 -6.68 -14.43 -4.54
C SER A 81 -6.85 -13.07 -5.23
N ALA A 82 -7.45 -12.10 -4.55
CA ALA A 82 -7.57 -10.73 -5.01
C ALA A 82 -6.27 -9.90 -4.83
N GLY A 83 -5.18 -10.44 -4.30
CA GLY A 83 -3.93 -9.68 -4.10
C GLY A 83 -3.94 -8.71 -2.91
N THR A 84 -4.90 -8.83 -1.99
CA THR A 84 -4.90 -8.12 -0.71
C THR A 84 -4.18 -8.92 0.37
N PHE A 85 -3.65 -8.23 1.38
CA PHE A 85 -2.99 -8.85 2.52
C PHE A 85 -3.17 -8.03 3.80
N LYS A 86 -3.14 -8.72 4.94
CA LYS A 86 -3.17 -8.15 6.29
C LYS A 86 -2.30 -8.98 7.22
N ALA A 87 -1.47 -8.32 7.99
CA ALA A 87 -0.63 -8.93 9.01
C ALA A 87 -0.70 -8.08 10.28
N TYR A 88 -0.77 -8.74 11.44
CA TYR A 88 -0.80 -8.10 12.74
C TYR A 88 0.15 -8.85 13.65
N SER A 89 0.91 -8.10 14.46
CA SER A 89 1.59 -8.65 15.62
C SER A 89 0.94 -8.06 16.85
N ASN A 90 0.42 -8.95 17.70
CA ASN A 90 -0.29 -8.57 18.91
C ASN A 90 0.43 -9.13 20.14
N THR A 91 0.47 -8.33 21.20
CA THR A 91 0.86 -8.75 22.55
C THR A 91 -0.35 -8.56 23.45
N GLY A 92 -1.02 -9.66 23.80
CA GLY A 92 -2.36 -9.59 24.41
C GLY A 92 -3.36 -8.91 23.46
N SER A 93 -4.05 -7.87 23.95
CA SER A 93 -4.97 -7.06 23.15
C SER A 93 -4.30 -5.92 22.38
N LEU A 94 -3.00 -5.67 22.60
CA LEU A 94 -2.28 -4.56 21.96
C LEU A 94 -1.72 -4.99 20.60
N THR A 95 -2.08 -4.28 19.53
CA THR A 95 -1.39 -4.40 18.24
C THR A 95 -0.07 -3.63 18.29
N VAL A 96 1.03 -4.37 18.32
CA VAL A 96 2.40 -3.84 18.41
C VAL A 96 2.84 -3.25 17.06
N TRP A 97 2.44 -3.91 15.96
CA TRP A 97 2.58 -3.42 14.59
C TRP A 97 1.61 -4.14 13.65
N SER A 98 1.30 -3.51 12.52
CA SER A 98 0.48 -4.10 11.47
C SER A 98 0.96 -3.72 10.07
N PHE A 99 0.71 -4.60 9.12
CA PHE A 99 1.05 -4.39 7.71
C PHE A 99 -0.13 -4.80 6.84
N VAL A 100 -0.77 -3.81 6.22
CA VAL A 100 -2.01 -4.00 5.47
C VAL A 100 -1.84 -3.38 4.10
N GLY A 101 -2.28 -4.07 3.05
CA GLY A 101 -2.13 -3.53 1.71
C GLY A 101 -2.72 -4.40 0.62
N ARG A 102 -2.39 -4.01 -0.60
CA ARG A 102 -2.79 -4.70 -1.82
C ARG A 102 -1.78 -4.48 -2.93
N PHE A 103 -1.69 -5.45 -3.83
CA PHE A 103 -1.03 -5.25 -5.12
C PHE A 103 -1.93 -4.39 -6.01
N VAL A 104 -1.35 -3.34 -6.61
CA VAL A 104 -2.02 -2.45 -7.57
C VAL A 104 -1.71 -2.91 -8.99
N THR A 105 -0.50 -3.42 -9.20
CA THR A 105 -0.06 -4.12 -10.41
C THR A 105 0.77 -5.34 -9.99
N PRO A 106 1.12 -6.26 -10.92
CA PRO A 106 2.05 -7.35 -10.60
C PRO A 106 3.42 -6.87 -10.10
N THR A 107 3.80 -5.61 -10.34
CA THR A 107 5.09 -5.03 -10.00
C THR A 107 5.02 -3.95 -8.92
N THR A 108 3.82 -3.59 -8.46
CA THR A 108 3.63 -2.51 -7.48
C THR A 108 2.59 -2.90 -6.44
N ALA A 109 2.93 -2.74 -5.17
CA ALA A 109 1.97 -2.84 -4.06
C ALA A 109 1.85 -1.51 -3.32
N ARG A 110 0.65 -1.24 -2.80
CA ARG A 110 0.39 -0.13 -1.89
C ARG A 110 0.05 -0.71 -0.53
N ALA A 111 0.77 -0.26 0.50
CA ALA A 111 0.62 -0.77 1.85
C ALA A 111 0.65 0.35 2.88
N VAL A 112 0.21 0.03 4.08
CA VAL A 112 0.35 0.82 5.29
C VAL A 112 1.04 -0.05 6.32
N LEU A 113 2.14 0.46 6.86
CA LEU A 113 2.87 -0.15 7.97
C LEU A 113 2.62 0.69 9.21
N HIS A 114 2.06 0.09 10.25
CA HIS A 114 1.91 0.72 11.57
C HIS A 114 2.95 0.13 12.53
N LEU A 115 3.66 0.99 13.26
CA LEU A 115 4.77 0.61 14.15
C LEU A 115 4.54 1.16 15.56
N ASN A 116 3.39 0.85 16.15
CA ASN A 116 2.88 1.50 17.35
C ASN A 116 3.85 1.45 18.55
N ALA A 117 4.63 0.37 18.67
CA ALA A 117 5.59 0.20 19.76
C ALA A 117 7.03 -0.12 19.28
N THR A 118 7.36 0.18 18.02
CA THR A 118 8.72 -0.03 17.48
C THR A 118 9.23 1.18 16.73
N CYS A 119 10.54 1.21 16.51
CA CYS A 119 11.21 2.27 15.76
C CYS A 119 11.12 3.63 16.45
N ASP A 120 10.34 4.55 15.91
CA ASP A 120 10.00 5.88 16.42
C ASP A 120 8.50 6.01 16.75
N GLY A 121 7.79 4.87 16.85
CA GLY A 121 6.34 4.82 17.06
C GLY A 121 5.52 5.20 15.81
N LYS A 122 6.17 5.52 14.68
CA LYS A 122 5.52 6.09 13.51
C LYS A 122 5.47 5.10 12.35
N GLY A 123 4.25 4.88 11.86
CA GLY A 123 3.96 4.18 10.62
C GLY A 123 3.73 5.12 9.44
N GLY A 124 3.30 4.55 8.33
CA GLY A 124 2.88 5.33 7.17
C GLY A 124 2.44 4.47 5.98
N ALA A 125 1.82 5.12 5.00
CA ALA A 125 1.53 4.54 3.71
C ALA A 125 2.77 4.59 2.81
N LEU A 126 3.03 3.52 2.08
CA LEU A 126 4.12 3.42 1.12
C LEU A 126 3.71 2.67 -0.14
N ASN A 127 4.40 2.99 -1.23
CA ASN A 127 4.42 2.18 -2.44
C ASN A 127 5.65 1.28 -2.40
N LEU A 128 5.44 0.01 -2.72
CA LEU A 128 6.48 -1.00 -2.85
C LEU A 128 6.59 -1.36 -4.33
N ALA A 129 7.75 -1.14 -4.91
CA ALA A 129 8.04 -1.47 -6.29
C ALA A 129 8.85 -2.76 -6.36
N LEU A 130 8.68 -3.52 -7.43
CA LEU A 130 9.47 -4.72 -7.70
C LEU A 130 10.96 -4.39 -7.62
N HIS A 131 11.67 -5.11 -6.75
CA HIS A 131 13.11 -5.06 -6.60
C HIS A 131 13.69 -6.28 -7.33
N SER A 132 14.41 -5.99 -8.41
CA SER A 132 15.05 -6.96 -9.31
C SER A 132 16.20 -7.69 -8.64
#